data_AF-A0A8J4TA28-F1
#
_entry.id   AF-A0A8J4TA28-F1
#
_cell.length_a   1.000
_cell.length_b   1.000
_cell.length_c   1.000
_cell.angle_alpha   90.00
_cell.angle_beta   90.00
_cell.angle_gamma   90.00
#
_symmetry.space_group_name_H-M   'P 1'
#
loop_
_entity.id
_entity.type
_entity.pdbx_description
1 polymer ?
#
loop_
_entity_poly.entity_id
_entity_poly.type
_entity_poly.pdbx_seq_one_letter_code
_entity_poly.pdbx_strand_id
1 'polypeptide(L)'
;CLAEVVHDFTLSCPQFFITVNNKVTSPTVFSDNNNKHRYKQICQTLNDEAEFATLYDTANKIPVYSAYTFKGLKDCDRLNKWHIEPQLDDPKNGGKNMERVSDEAYKMLHPNPNQALDGQYVKSGFHRGHLAPVYHANSKSCADATFTLTNAAPQNPSFNSGRWKATEGKMGKILDDKCKNLNMYVVTGVVPGCLAEVVPDFTVNCSQFFANPMGVVSPPTTFIDEHHDRYKLICQTLNNKIEFATYYDMKNRIPVYSAYRFEGLGNCDVQSTWFIEPQ
;
A
#
# COMPACT_ATOMS: atom_id res chain seq x y z
N CYS A 1 9.35 -7.00 21.49
CA CYS A 1 9.71 -7.29 20.10
C CYS A 1 8.99 -8.58 19.72
N LEU A 2 7.80 -8.52 19.10
CA LEU A 2 6.87 -9.64 18.76
C LEU A 2 6.12 -9.32 17.42
N ALA A 3 4.78 -9.07 17.32
CA ALA A 3 3.99 -8.11 16.45
C ALA A 3 2.44 -8.42 16.37
N GLU A 4 1.49 -7.46 16.15
CA GLU A 4 0.03 -7.76 16.22
C GLU A 4 -0.75 -7.78 14.87
N VAL A 5 -1.06 -8.98 14.39
CA VAL A 5 -2.10 -9.24 13.38
C VAL A 5 -3.46 -9.19 14.07
N VAL A 6 -4.37 -8.36 13.55
CA VAL A 6 -5.66 -8.04 14.18
C VAL A 6 -6.83 -8.46 13.29
N HIS A 7 -8.01 -8.59 13.89
CA HIS A 7 -9.26 -8.87 13.16
C HIS A 7 -9.94 -7.61 12.63
N ASP A 8 -9.74 -6.45 13.28
CA ASP A 8 -10.37 -5.19 12.91
C ASP A 8 -9.51 -3.99 13.34
N PHE A 9 -9.00 -3.24 12.36
CA PHE A 9 -8.29 -1.98 12.58
C PHE A 9 -9.05 -0.96 13.41
N THR A 10 -10.38 -0.89 13.24
CA THR A 10 -11.23 0.10 13.90
C THR A 10 -11.42 -0.15 15.40
N LEU A 11 -11.00 -1.33 15.87
CA LEU A 11 -10.99 -1.71 17.28
C LEU A 11 -9.56 -1.76 17.86
N SER A 12 -8.60 -2.33 17.12
CA SER A 12 -7.27 -2.62 17.65
C SER A 12 -6.24 -1.50 17.49
N CYS A 13 -6.28 -0.71 16.40
CA CYS A 13 -5.45 0.48 16.25
C CYS A 13 -6.20 1.63 15.54
N PRO A 14 -7.35 2.08 16.10
CA PRO A 14 -8.21 3.11 15.50
C PRO A 14 -7.52 4.47 15.32
N GLN A 15 -6.45 4.75 16.08
CA GLN A 15 -5.74 6.03 16.04
C GLN A 15 -5.12 6.38 14.68
N PHE A 16 -5.00 5.42 13.75
CA PHE A 16 -4.47 5.64 12.39
C PHE A 16 -5.55 5.93 11.34
N PHE A 17 -6.81 6.01 11.75
CA PHE A 17 -7.96 6.11 10.85
C PHE A 17 -8.87 7.26 11.24
N ILE A 18 -9.59 7.80 10.25
CA ILE A 18 -10.46 8.96 10.45
C ILE A 18 -11.77 8.54 11.14
N THR A 19 -12.21 9.34 12.12
CA THR A 19 -13.53 9.19 12.74
C THR A 19 -14.53 10.11 12.07
N VAL A 20 -15.58 9.55 11.48
CA VAL A 20 -16.70 10.29 10.85
C VAL A 20 -17.98 9.85 11.53
N ASN A 21 -18.80 10.80 12.00
CA ASN A 21 -20.06 10.53 12.73
C ASN A 21 -19.89 9.51 13.89
N ASN A 22 -18.84 9.69 14.70
CA ASN A 22 -18.43 8.79 15.80
C ASN A 22 -18.06 7.36 15.37
N LYS A 23 -17.85 7.10 14.07
CA LYS A 23 -17.39 5.82 13.53
C LYS A 23 -15.99 5.94 12.92
N VAL A 24 -15.04 5.15 13.43
CA VAL A 24 -13.71 5.01 12.84
C VAL A 24 -13.84 4.30 11.48
N THR A 25 -13.18 4.83 10.44
CA THR A 25 -13.28 4.32 9.07
C THR A 25 -11.89 4.08 8.49
N SER A 26 -11.56 2.81 8.27
CA SER A 26 -10.36 2.38 7.54
C SER A 26 -10.62 2.31 6.01
N PRO A 27 -9.57 2.34 5.18
CA PRO A 27 -9.68 1.93 3.77
C PRO A 27 -10.11 0.46 3.64
N THR A 28 -10.73 0.12 2.52
CA THR A 28 -11.30 -1.22 2.26
C THR A 28 -10.34 -2.34 2.61
N VAL A 29 -10.79 -3.22 3.52
CA VAL A 29 -10.13 -4.50 3.80
C VAL A 29 -10.63 -5.52 2.79
N PHE A 30 -9.72 -6.08 2.01
CA PHE A 30 -10.05 -7.07 0.99
C PHE A 30 -10.32 -8.44 1.62
N SER A 31 -11.18 -9.23 0.97
CA SER A 31 -11.43 -10.63 1.28
C SER A 31 -11.18 -11.49 0.05
N ASP A 32 -10.61 -12.67 0.23
CA ASP A 32 -10.42 -13.68 -0.80
C ASP A 32 -11.23 -14.92 -0.39
N ASN A 33 -12.20 -15.34 -1.21
CA ASN A 33 -13.08 -16.45 -0.84
C ASN A 33 -12.35 -17.81 -0.90
N ASN A 34 -11.29 -17.90 -1.71
CA ASN A 34 -10.46 -19.09 -1.82
C ASN A 34 -9.44 -19.15 -0.67
N ASN A 35 -8.99 -18.00 -0.18
CA ASN A 35 -8.13 -17.91 1.01
C ASN A 35 -8.54 -16.76 1.96
N LYS A 36 -9.44 -17.06 2.90
CA LYS A 36 -9.88 -16.14 3.98
C LYS A 36 -8.77 -15.65 4.92
N HIS A 37 -7.54 -16.14 4.75
CA HIS A 37 -6.37 -15.75 5.52
C HIS A 37 -5.33 -14.96 4.71
N ARG A 38 -5.58 -14.68 3.42
CA ARG A 38 -4.66 -13.94 2.55
C ARG A 38 -4.43 -12.50 3.01
N TYR A 39 -5.50 -11.76 3.23
CA TYR A 39 -5.40 -10.36 3.65
C TYR A 39 -5.35 -10.27 5.17
N LYS A 40 -4.28 -9.68 5.69
CA LYS A 40 -4.01 -9.55 7.12
C LYS A 40 -3.98 -8.08 7.50
N GLN A 41 -4.79 -7.71 8.47
CA GLN A 41 -4.71 -6.40 9.11
C GLN A 41 -3.62 -6.49 10.18
N ILE A 42 -2.62 -5.61 10.13
CA ILE A 42 -1.48 -5.60 11.05
C ILE A 42 -1.41 -4.24 11.74
N CYS A 43 -1.54 -4.22 13.06
CA CYS A 43 -1.13 -3.06 13.85
C CYS A 43 0.38 -3.17 14.06
N GLN A 44 1.10 -2.26 13.44
CA GLN A 44 2.56 -2.27 13.31
C GLN A 44 3.15 -1.68 14.57
N THR A 45 3.49 -2.56 15.49
CA THR A 45 3.79 -2.22 16.89
C THR A 45 5.27 -2.46 17.17
N LEU A 46 5.92 -1.58 17.90
CA LEU A 46 7.27 -1.75 18.43
C LEU A 46 7.28 -1.34 19.91
N ASN A 47 7.98 -2.07 20.77
CA ASN A 47 8.03 -1.80 22.22
C ASN A 47 6.65 -1.66 22.90
N ASP A 48 5.67 -2.42 22.43
CA ASP A 48 4.27 -2.46 22.91
C ASP A 48 3.45 -1.18 22.60
N GLU A 49 4.00 -0.26 21.81
CA GLU A 49 3.30 0.88 21.20
C GLU A 49 2.99 0.58 19.72
N ALA A 50 1.73 0.74 19.32
CA ALA A 50 1.33 0.66 17.92
C ALA A 50 1.72 1.96 17.21
N GLU A 51 2.52 1.87 16.15
CA GLU A 51 3.18 3.01 15.47
C GLU A 51 2.53 3.38 14.13
N PHE A 52 1.99 2.39 13.42
CA PHE A 52 1.15 2.54 12.22
C PHE A 52 0.28 1.29 11.98
N ALA A 53 -0.49 1.26 10.91
CA ALA A 53 -1.27 0.11 10.48
C ALA A 53 -0.92 -0.30 9.05
N THR A 54 -0.97 -1.60 8.73
CA THR A 54 -0.73 -2.14 7.38
C THR A 54 -1.73 -3.22 7.04
N LEU A 55 -2.44 -3.07 5.91
CA LEU A 55 -3.15 -4.18 5.28
C LEU A 55 -2.17 -4.93 4.37
N TYR A 56 -1.97 -6.21 4.62
CA TYR A 56 -0.92 -7.02 4.01
C TYR A 56 -1.51 -8.20 3.22
N ASP A 57 -0.98 -8.47 2.02
CA ASP A 57 -1.32 -9.63 1.19
C ASP A 57 -0.27 -10.72 1.37
N THR A 58 -0.60 -11.81 2.07
CA THR A 58 0.34 -12.91 2.34
C THR A 58 0.64 -13.78 1.13
N ALA A 59 -0.21 -13.77 0.10
CA ALA A 59 0.02 -14.53 -1.13
C ALA A 59 1.07 -13.83 -2.00
N ASN A 60 0.93 -12.51 -2.19
CA ASN A 60 1.89 -11.69 -2.94
C ASN A 60 3.08 -11.22 -2.09
N LYS A 61 3.00 -11.35 -0.76
CA LYS A 61 4.02 -10.94 0.21
C LYS A 61 4.39 -9.46 0.12
N ILE A 62 3.36 -8.62 0.02
CA ILE A 62 3.48 -7.16 -0.05
C ILE A 62 2.37 -6.49 0.78
N PRO A 63 2.61 -5.30 1.35
CA PRO A 63 1.53 -4.47 1.84
C PRO A 63 0.64 -4.02 0.67
N VAL A 64 -0.67 -4.09 0.87
CA VAL A 64 -1.65 -3.44 -0.01
C VAL A 64 -1.69 -1.95 0.30
N TYR A 65 -1.74 -1.59 1.58
CA TYR A 65 -1.54 -0.23 2.06
C TYR A 65 -0.96 -0.18 3.47
N SER A 66 -0.33 0.94 3.82
CA SER A 66 -0.03 1.35 5.18
C SER A 66 -0.67 2.70 5.50
N ALA A 67 -1.19 2.83 6.71
CA ALA A 67 -1.91 4.00 7.23
C ALA A 67 -1.28 4.47 8.54
N TYR A 68 -1.05 5.78 8.68
CA TYR A 68 -0.38 6.38 9.84
C TYR A 68 -0.88 7.80 10.12
N THR A 69 -0.61 8.29 11.33
CA THR A 69 -0.84 9.71 11.70
C THR A 69 0.44 10.51 11.55
N PHE A 70 0.37 11.60 10.78
CA PHE A 70 1.44 12.58 10.72
C PHE A 70 1.31 13.56 11.89
N LYS A 71 2.35 13.70 12.71
CA LYS A 71 2.37 14.53 13.93
C LYS A 71 3.38 15.69 13.86
N GLY A 72 3.85 16.03 12.66
CA GLY A 72 4.93 16.99 12.41
C GLY A 72 6.26 16.29 12.11
N LEU A 73 7.18 17.02 11.48
CA LEU A 73 8.51 16.50 11.13
C LEU A 73 9.40 16.35 12.36
N LYS A 74 10.14 15.24 12.41
CA LYS A 74 11.22 14.99 13.37
C LYS A 74 12.49 14.61 12.63
N ASP A 75 13.62 15.07 13.14
CA ASP A 75 14.90 14.51 12.71
C ASP A 75 15.13 13.19 13.46
N CYS A 76 15.38 12.12 12.71
CA CYS A 76 15.41 10.75 13.22
C CYS A 76 16.44 9.92 12.43
N ASP A 77 17.43 9.39 13.14
CA ASP A 77 18.45 8.53 12.53
C ASP A 77 17.85 7.28 11.89
N ARG A 78 18.22 7.06 10.63
CA ARG A 78 17.71 5.97 9.81
C ARG A 78 18.41 4.66 10.16
N LEU A 79 17.66 3.61 10.48
CA LEU A 79 18.21 2.25 10.60
C LEU A 79 18.56 1.61 9.25
N ASN A 80 19.29 0.50 9.33
CA ASN A 80 19.57 -0.42 8.22
C ASN A 80 19.17 -1.87 8.53
N LYS A 81 18.51 -2.13 9.68
CA LYS A 81 18.10 -3.47 10.14
C LYS A 81 16.59 -3.62 10.02
N TRP A 82 16.17 -4.63 9.28
CA TRP A 82 14.76 -4.93 9.03
C TRP A 82 14.20 -5.92 10.05
N HIS A 83 12.92 -5.76 10.31
CA HIS A 83 12.08 -6.62 11.13
C HIS A 83 11.13 -7.44 10.23
N ILE A 84 10.54 -8.44 10.85
CA ILE A 84 9.46 -9.28 10.34
C ILE A 84 8.31 -9.30 11.36
N GLU A 85 7.22 -9.93 10.95
CA GLU A 85 5.99 -10.12 11.70
C GLU A 85 5.80 -11.61 12.05
N PRO A 86 6.40 -12.15 13.13
CA PRO A 86 6.34 -13.57 13.46
C PRO A 86 4.92 -14.15 13.51
N GLN A 87 3.96 -13.36 13.99
CA GLN A 87 2.56 -13.69 14.14
C GLN A 87 1.80 -13.94 12.82
N LEU A 88 2.39 -13.60 11.66
CA LEU A 88 1.85 -14.01 10.36
C LEU A 88 1.98 -15.53 10.14
N ASP A 89 2.98 -16.16 10.76
CA ASP A 89 3.32 -17.57 10.61
C ASP A 89 3.18 -18.37 11.92
N ASP A 90 3.27 -17.73 13.09
CA ASP A 90 2.91 -18.29 14.41
C ASP A 90 1.99 -17.35 15.22
N PRO A 91 0.67 -17.37 14.94
CA PRO A 91 -0.31 -16.53 15.65
C PRO A 91 -0.62 -17.01 17.08
N LYS A 92 0.04 -18.06 17.60
CA LYS A 92 -0.17 -18.55 18.98
C LYS A 92 0.99 -18.21 19.91
N ASN A 93 2.22 -18.13 19.39
CA ASN A 93 3.41 -17.80 20.16
C ASN A 93 4.00 -16.42 19.82
N GLY A 94 3.65 -15.84 18.67
CA GLY A 94 3.95 -14.44 18.35
C GLY A 94 3.08 -13.48 19.16
N GLY A 95 3.66 -12.75 20.11
CA GLY A 95 3.00 -11.66 20.83
C GLY A 95 2.90 -10.36 20.00
N LYS A 96 2.84 -9.15 20.60
CA LYS A 96 2.32 -7.93 19.92
C LYS A 96 3.25 -6.90 19.22
N ASN A 97 4.59 -6.88 19.36
CA ASN A 97 5.43 -5.69 19.05
C ASN A 97 6.76 -5.80 18.22
N MET A 98 6.75 -6.38 16.99
CA MET A 98 7.78 -6.60 15.91
C MET A 98 9.19 -7.19 16.21
N GLU A 99 9.73 -8.06 15.33
CA GLU A 99 10.97 -8.86 15.60
C GLU A 99 12.08 -8.86 14.53
N ARG A 100 13.33 -9.09 14.96
CA ARG A 100 14.49 -9.34 14.09
C ARG A 100 14.92 -10.80 14.19
N VAL A 101 14.74 -11.55 13.11
CA VAL A 101 15.22 -12.93 12.95
C VAL A 101 15.98 -13.02 11.62
N SER A 102 17.00 -13.87 11.52
CA SER A 102 17.68 -14.08 10.22
C SER A 102 16.81 -14.91 9.28
N ASP A 103 16.96 -14.69 7.97
CA ASP A 103 16.27 -15.45 6.92
C ASP A 103 16.38 -16.97 7.13
N GLU A 104 17.55 -17.46 7.55
CA GLU A 104 17.83 -18.88 7.77
C GLU A 104 17.08 -19.42 8.98
N ALA A 105 17.21 -18.75 10.14
CA ALA A 105 16.54 -19.16 11.37
C ALA A 105 15.01 -19.13 11.21
N TYR A 106 14.47 -18.13 10.51
CA TYR A 106 13.04 -18.03 10.27
C TYR A 106 12.55 -19.12 9.31
N LYS A 107 13.27 -19.39 8.20
CA LYS A 107 12.91 -20.47 7.25
C LYS A 107 13.02 -21.87 7.86
N MET A 108 13.89 -22.08 8.84
CA MET A 108 13.98 -23.35 9.57
C MET A 108 12.70 -23.66 10.38
N LEU A 109 12.04 -22.63 10.92
CA LEU A 109 10.77 -22.76 11.66
C LEU A 109 9.56 -22.66 10.73
N HIS A 110 9.63 -21.83 9.70
CA HIS A 110 8.57 -21.55 8.74
C HIS A 110 9.07 -21.72 7.30
N PRO A 111 9.09 -22.96 6.75
CA PRO A 111 9.64 -23.22 5.41
C PRO A 111 8.92 -22.46 4.28
N ASN A 112 7.64 -22.13 4.47
CA ASN A 112 6.83 -21.32 3.57
C ASN A 112 6.27 -20.09 4.33
N PRO A 113 7.08 -19.03 4.55
CA PRO A 113 6.62 -17.84 5.26
C PRO A 113 5.43 -17.18 4.57
N ASN A 114 4.49 -16.63 5.33
CA ASN A 114 3.39 -15.81 4.84
C ASN A 114 3.84 -14.37 4.52
N GLN A 115 5.13 -14.05 4.69
CA GLN A 115 5.69 -12.73 4.45
C GLN A 115 6.95 -12.74 3.56
N ALA A 116 7.38 -11.54 3.16
CA ALA A 116 8.67 -11.32 2.53
C ALA A 116 9.78 -11.37 3.57
N LEU A 117 10.92 -11.96 3.21
CA LEU A 117 12.14 -11.99 4.01
C LEU A 117 13.25 -11.18 3.35
N ASP A 118 14.27 -10.79 4.13
CA ASP A 118 15.22 -9.75 3.74
C ASP A 118 16.06 -10.18 2.52
N GLY A 119 16.40 -11.47 2.48
CA GLY A 119 17.11 -12.12 1.39
C GLY A 119 16.38 -12.07 0.04
N GLN A 120 15.05 -11.90 0.01
CA GLN A 120 14.30 -11.75 -1.25
C GLN A 120 14.53 -10.39 -1.93
N TYR A 121 14.97 -9.38 -1.18
CA TYR A 121 15.37 -8.07 -1.70
C TYR A 121 16.88 -7.96 -1.97
N VAL A 122 17.69 -8.87 -1.44
CA VAL A 122 19.14 -8.87 -1.69
C VAL A 122 19.41 -9.26 -3.15
N LYS A 123 20.13 -8.41 -3.88
CA LYS A 123 20.46 -8.58 -5.32
C LYS A 123 19.26 -8.66 -6.28
N SER A 124 18.03 -8.35 -5.85
CA SER A 124 16.85 -8.35 -6.73
C SER A 124 16.82 -7.22 -7.77
N GLY A 125 17.68 -6.20 -7.60
CA GLY A 125 17.63 -4.96 -8.38
C GLY A 125 16.60 -3.94 -7.87
N PHE A 126 15.79 -4.31 -6.86
CA PHE A 126 14.79 -3.44 -6.25
C PHE A 126 15.19 -3.01 -4.83
N HIS A 127 14.79 -1.81 -4.45
CA HIS A 127 14.84 -1.37 -3.05
C HIS A 127 13.62 -1.87 -2.28
N ARG A 128 13.76 -1.92 -0.95
CA ARG A 128 12.65 -2.04 0.00
C ARG A 128 11.99 -0.65 0.12
N GLY A 129 11.06 -0.35 -0.78
CA GLY A 129 10.31 0.92 -0.79
C GLY A 129 9.31 0.94 0.36
N HIS A 130 9.42 1.90 1.27
CA HIS A 130 8.55 2.00 2.44
C HIS A 130 7.20 2.60 2.03
N LEU A 131 6.11 2.17 2.66
CA LEU A 131 4.79 2.81 2.51
C LEU A 131 4.54 3.85 3.62
N ALA A 132 4.75 3.47 4.88
CA ALA A 132 4.95 4.42 5.98
C ALA A 132 6.43 4.82 6.02
N PRO A 133 6.81 6.07 5.66
CA PRO A 133 8.20 6.42 5.44
C PRO A 133 8.87 6.99 6.70
N VAL A 134 10.16 6.70 6.86
CA VAL A 134 11.02 7.23 7.94
C VAL A 134 10.89 8.76 8.09
N TYR A 135 10.76 9.48 6.97
CA TYR A 135 10.67 10.95 6.95
C TYR A 135 9.40 11.52 7.62
N HIS A 136 8.36 10.70 7.80
CA HIS A 136 7.11 11.08 8.46
C HIS A 136 6.98 10.49 9.88
N ALA A 137 8.01 9.81 10.38
CA ALA A 137 8.00 9.22 11.70
C ALA A 137 7.92 10.29 12.82
N ASN A 138 7.10 10.02 13.82
CA ASN A 138 6.84 10.97 14.92
C ASN A 138 7.86 10.86 16.08
N SER A 139 8.68 9.81 16.09
CA SER A 139 9.63 9.45 17.13
C SER A 139 10.69 8.49 16.58
N LYS A 140 11.76 8.23 17.35
CA LYS A 140 12.76 7.22 16.98
C LYS A 140 12.20 5.80 16.98
N SER A 141 11.24 5.49 17.87
CA SER A 141 10.54 4.20 17.88
C SER A 141 9.71 4.03 16.61
N CYS A 142 8.94 5.05 16.24
CA CYS A 142 8.15 5.10 15.01
C CYS A 142 9.03 4.91 13.77
N ALA A 143 10.17 5.62 13.71
CA ALA A 143 11.15 5.50 12.65
C ALA A 143 11.70 4.07 12.53
N ASP A 144 12.03 3.44 13.66
CA ASP A 144 12.55 2.08 13.72
C ASP A 144 11.49 1.03 13.35
N ALA A 145 10.23 1.28 13.69
CA ALA A 145 9.09 0.45 13.33
C ALA A 145 8.82 0.45 11.81
N THR A 146 9.10 1.55 11.10
CA THR A 146 8.94 1.56 9.63
C THR A 146 9.85 0.54 8.92
N PHE A 147 10.91 0.05 9.58
CA PHE A 147 11.79 -1.02 9.08
C PHE A 147 11.22 -2.41 9.35
N THR A 148 9.98 -2.68 8.98
CA THR A 148 9.43 -4.05 8.89
C THR A 148 9.18 -4.39 7.43
N LEU A 149 9.49 -5.62 7.01
CA LEU A 149 9.34 -6.04 5.61
C LEU A 149 7.88 -6.04 5.16
N THR A 150 6.93 -6.10 6.09
CA THR A 150 5.52 -5.93 5.77
C THR A 150 5.12 -4.48 5.49
N ASN A 151 5.95 -3.48 5.81
CA ASN A 151 5.82 -2.08 5.37
C ASN A 151 6.57 -1.80 4.05
N ALA A 152 7.18 -2.82 3.44
CA ALA A 152 8.02 -2.67 2.25
C ALA A 152 7.44 -3.38 1.03
N ALA A 153 7.55 -2.73 -0.13
CA ALA A 153 7.31 -3.34 -1.44
C ALA A 153 8.58 -3.21 -2.33
N PRO A 154 8.78 -4.13 -3.31
CA PRO A 154 9.82 -3.99 -4.32
C PRO A 154 9.64 -2.70 -5.13
N GLN A 155 10.56 -1.76 -4.98
CA GLN A 155 10.45 -0.44 -5.60
C GLN A 155 11.71 -0.13 -6.39
N ASN A 156 11.55 0.37 -7.63
CA ASN A 156 12.68 0.68 -8.51
C ASN A 156 13.62 1.69 -7.81
N PRO A 157 14.95 1.46 -7.77
CA PRO A 157 15.91 2.33 -7.08
C PRO A 157 15.81 3.81 -7.46
N SER A 158 15.65 4.11 -8.75
CA SER A 158 15.57 5.48 -9.28
C SER A 158 14.25 6.18 -8.88
N PHE A 159 13.17 5.43 -8.74
CA PHE A 159 11.89 5.95 -8.26
C PHE A 159 11.95 6.22 -6.77
N ASN A 160 12.37 5.22 -5.98
CA ASN A 160 12.49 5.29 -4.52
C ASN A 160 13.36 6.48 -4.09
N SER A 161 14.65 6.45 -4.47
CA SER A 161 15.63 7.45 -4.02
C SER A 161 15.49 8.81 -4.73
N GLY A 162 14.71 8.86 -5.82
CA GLY A 162 14.44 10.07 -6.61
C GLY A 162 13.06 10.67 -6.34
N ARG A 163 12.10 10.37 -7.21
CA ARG A 163 10.77 11.03 -7.20
C ARG A 163 9.95 10.70 -5.95
N TRP A 164 9.99 9.46 -5.46
CA TRP A 164 9.23 9.06 -4.29
C TRP A 164 9.71 9.78 -3.03
N LYS A 165 11.02 9.74 -2.74
CA LYS A 165 11.68 10.55 -1.70
C LYS A 165 11.36 12.05 -1.81
N ALA A 166 11.28 12.59 -3.02
CA ALA A 166 10.91 14.00 -3.23
C ALA A 166 9.42 14.28 -2.95
N THR A 167 8.53 13.32 -3.21
CA THR A 167 7.10 13.39 -2.87
C THR A 167 6.89 13.31 -1.35
N GLU A 168 7.51 12.34 -0.67
CA GLU A 168 7.57 12.26 0.80
C GLU A 168 8.06 13.61 1.38
N GLY A 169 9.21 14.08 0.90
CA GLY A 169 9.82 15.34 1.33
C GLY A 169 8.93 16.58 1.17
N LYS A 170 8.14 16.66 0.10
CA LYS A 170 7.20 17.77 -0.14
C LYS A 170 5.93 17.63 0.68
N MET A 171 5.40 16.41 0.80
CA MET A 171 4.19 16.13 1.55
C MET A 171 4.39 16.43 3.04
N GLY A 172 5.46 15.91 3.65
CA GLY A 172 5.79 16.18 5.05
C GLY A 172 5.92 17.67 5.36
N LYS A 173 6.53 18.46 4.46
CA LYS A 173 6.59 19.93 4.60
C LYS A 173 5.23 20.61 4.50
N ILE A 174 4.40 20.23 3.53
CA ILE A 174 3.04 20.81 3.38
C ILE A 174 2.20 20.53 4.62
N LEU A 175 2.28 19.31 5.16
CA LEU A 175 1.57 18.91 6.37
C LEU A 175 2.10 19.67 7.61
N ASP A 176 3.42 19.75 7.77
CA ASP A 176 4.04 20.49 8.88
C ASP A 176 3.75 22.01 8.80
N ASP A 177 3.80 22.62 7.62
CA ASP A 177 3.61 24.07 7.47
C ASP A 177 2.14 24.51 7.54
N LYS A 178 1.23 23.77 6.88
CA LYS A 178 -0.16 24.20 6.66
C LYS A 178 -1.20 23.53 7.54
N CYS A 179 -0.85 22.39 8.16
CA CYS A 179 -1.79 21.55 8.89
C CYS A 179 -1.40 21.35 10.36
N LYS A 180 -0.46 22.14 10.90
CA LYS A 180 -0.26 22.28 12.35
C LYS A 180 -1.62 22.51 13.04
N ASN A 181 -1.93 21.65 14.02
CA ASN A 181 -3.20 21.55 14.75
C ASN A 181 -4.35 20.76 14.09
N LEU A 182 -4.13 20.11 12.94
CA LEU A 182 -5.10 19.16 12.36
C LEU A 182 -4.68 17.70 12.61
N ASN A 183 -5.66 16.80 12.76
CA ASN A 183 -5.42 15.36 12.72
C ASN A 183 -5.16 14.93 11.28
N MET A 184 -3.90 14.63 10.96
CA MET A 184 -3.46 14.29 9.62
C MET A 184 -3.29 12.78 9.47
N TYR A 185 -4.23 12.16 8.75
CA TYR A 185 -4.19 10.74 8.40
C TYR A 185 -3.61 10.56 7.02
N VAL A 186 -2.61 9.69 6.89
CA VAL A 186 -1.95 9.39 5.61
C VAL A 186 -2.11 7.92 5.31
N VAL A 187 -2.51 7.61 4.06
CA VAL A 187 -2.55 6.26 3.53
C VAL A 187 -1.66 6.23 2.29
N THR A 188 -0.81 5.21 2.19
CA THR A 188 0.02 4.93 1.01
C THR A 188 -0.16 3.47 0.67
N GLY A 189 -0.25 3.12 -0.62
CA GLY A 189 -0.49 1.75 -1.08
C GLY A 189 0.22 1.41 -2.37
N VAL A 190 0.11 0.14 -2.76
CA VAL A 190 0.66 -0.39 -4.01
C VAL A 190 -0.45 -0.94 -4.89
N VAL A 191 -0.22 -0.95 -6.20
CA VAL A 191 -1.12 -1.55 -7.19
C VAL A 191 -0.34 -2.63 -7.93
N PRO A 192 -0.74 -3.93 -7.84
CA PRO A 192 -0.21 -4.99 -8.70
C PRO A 192 -0.60 -4.73 -10.18
N GLY A 193 0.32 -4.85 -11.13
CA GLY A 193 0.17 -4.30 -12.49
C GLY A 193 0.08 -5.31 -13.65
N CYS A 194 -0.53 -4.84 -14.77
CA CYS A 194 -0.60 -5.45 -16.10
C CYS A 194 -0.59 -4.34 -17.19
N LEU A 195 -0.49 -4.68 -18.48
CA LEU A 195 -0.32 -3.76 -19.64
C LEU A 195 -1.38 -2.65 -19.78
N ALA A 196 -1.04 -1.52 -20.43
CA ALA A 196 -1.88 -0.32 -20.47
C ALA A 196 -1.83 0.55 -21.76
N GLU A 197 -2.92 1.26 -22.03
CA GLU A 197 -3.14 2.24 -23.12
C GLU A 197 -3.76 3.54 -22.58
N VAL A 198 -3.29 4.71 -23.04
CA VAL A 198 -3.91 6.01 -22.73
C VAL A 198 -5.05 6.30 -23.70
N VAL A 199 -6.25 6.59 -23.19
CA VAL A 199 -7.48 6.78 -23.97
C VAL A 199 -8.07 8.19 -23.84
N PRO A 200 -8.84 8.68 -24.82
CA PRO A 200 -9.44 10.01 -24.77
C PRO A 200 -10.71 10.10 -23.92
N ASP A 201 -11.50 9.02 -23.78
CA ASP A 201 -12.78 9.05 -23.07
C ASP A 201 -13.14 7.68 -22.46
N PHE A 202 -13.37 7.63 -21.15
CA PHE A 202 -13.82 6.43 -20.46
C PHE A 202 -15.25 5.99 -20.82
N THR A 203 -16.12 6.91 -21.24
CA THR A 203 -17.50 6.57 -21.67
C THR A 203 -17.54 5.83 -23.02
N VAL A 204 -16.44 5.88 -23.79
CA VAL A 204 -16.27 5.19 -25.07
C VAL A 204 -15.34 4.00 -24.93
N ASN A 205 -14.15 4.18 -24.37
CA ASN A 205 -13.07 3.19 -24.41
C ASN A 205 -13.10 2.15 -23.28
N CYS A 206 -13.67 2.48 -22.12
CA CYS A 206 -13.62 1.67 -20.90
C CYS A 206 -14.98 1.64 -20.16
N SER A 207 -16.08 1.84 -20.89
CA SER A 207 -17.41 2.10 -20.32
C SER A 207 -17.97 0.98 -19.47
N GLN A 208 -17.53 -0.27 -19.70
CA GLN A 208 -17.92 -1.47 -18.98
C GLN A 208 -17.57 -1.47 -17.47
N PHE A 209 -16.75 -0.52 -17.00
CA PHE A 209 -16.35 -0.39 -15.60
C PHE A 209 -17.10 0.68 -14.81
N PHE A 210 -17.94 1.47 -15.47
CA PHE A 210 -18.60 2.62 -14.87
C PHE A 210 -20.11 2.43 -14.79
N ALA A 211 -20.74 3.06 -13.79
CA ALA A 211 -22.17 2.93 -13.58
C ALA A 211 -22.94 3.47 -14.79
N ASN A 212 -23.95 2.73 -15.25
CA ASN A 212 -24.77 3.07 -16.40
C ASN A 212 -26.27 3.17 -16.03
N PRO A 213 -26.66 4.07 -15.10
CA PRO A 213 -28.07 4.31 -14.81
C PRO A 213 -28.77 4.92 -16.03
N MET A 214 -29.88 4.32 -16.46
CA MET A 214 -30.75 4.81 -17.55
C MET A 214 -30.06 4.95 -18.93
N GLY A 215 -28.95 4.24 -19.18
CA GLY A 215 -28.24 4.29 -20.47
C GLY A 215 -27.16 5.37 -20.58
N VAL A 216 -26.91 6.13 -19.51
CA VAL A 216 -25.81 7.11 -19.44
C VAL A 216 -24.66 6.56 -18.60
N VAL A 217 -23.50 6.33 -19.23
CA VAL A 217 -22.26 5.90 -18.56
C VAL A 217 -21.67 7.08 -17.79
N SER A 218 -21.46 6.92 -16.48
CA SER A 218 -20.98 7.98 -15.59
C SER A 218 -19.72 7.56 -14.83
N PRO A 219 -18.51 7.86 -15.36
CA PRO A 219 -17.27 7.78 -14.59
C PRO A 219 -17.27 8.75 -13.40
N PRO A 220 -16.40 8.55 -12.39
CA PRO A 220 -16.13 9.56 -11.37
C PRO A 220 -15.67 10.88 -12.00
N THR A 221 -15.98 12.00 -11.35
CA THR A 221 -15.63 13.34 -11.84
C THR A 221 -14.13 13.47 -12.13
N THR A 222 -13.80 13.73 -13.39
CA THR A 222 -12.44 14.07 -13.81
C THR A 222 -12.16 15.55 -13.53
N PHE A 223 -10.89 15.87 -13.30
CA PHE A 223 -10.42 17.23 -13.12
C PHE A 223 -9.90 17.75 -14.46
N ILE A 224 -10.51 18.82 -14.98
CA ILE A 224 -9.98 19.53 -16.13
C ILE A 224 -8.90 20.48 -15.64
N ASP A 225 -7.67 20.31 -16.09
CA ASP A 225 -6.60 21.29 -15.92
C ASP A 225 -6.51 22.22 -17.14
N GLU A 226 -5.97 23.42 -16.93
CA GLU A 226 -5.95 24.51 -17.92
C GLU A 226 -5.26 24.14 -19.25
N HIS A 227 -4.43 23.09 -19.26
CA HIS A 227 -3.70 22.61 -20.44
C HIS A 227 -4.14 21.20 -20.91
N HIS A 228 -5.07 20.55 -20.21
CA HIS A 228 -5.58 19.20 -20.51
C HIS A 228 -4.48 18.11 -20.66
N ASP A 229 -3.28 18.36 -20.14
CA ASP A 229 -2.10 17.50 -20.32
C ASP A 229 -1.73 16.72 -19.06
N ARG A 230 -2.09 17.24 -17.87
CA ARG A 230 -1.74 16.64 -16.58
C ARG A 230 -2.43 15.32 -16.33
N TYR A 231 -3.72 15.21 -16.63
CA TYR A 231 -4.49 14.01 -16.30
C TYR A 231 -4.71 13.13 -17.53
N LYS A 232 -4.60 11.81 -17.34
CA LYS A 232 -4.79 10.80 -18.38
C LYS A 232 -5.78 9.74 -17.94
N LEU A 233 -6.63 9.34 -18.87
CA LEU A 233 -7.52 8.20 -18.74
C LEU A 233 -6.76 7.02 -19.34
N ILE A 234 -6.64 5.91 -18.63
CA ILE A 234 -5.84 4.75 -19.04
C ILE A 234 -6.73 3.51 -19.04
N CYS A 235 -6.84 2.83 -20.18
CA CYS A 235 -7.45 1.50 -20.28
C CYS A 235 -6.34 0.44 -20.17
N GLN A 236 -6.39 -0.39 -19.12
CA GLN A 236 -5.40 -1.45 -18.89
C GLN A 236 -5.92 -2.77 -19.47
N THR A 237 -5.11 -3.41 -20.32
CA THR A 237 -5.50 -4.52 -21.19
C THR A 237 -4.61 -5.73 -20.97
N LEU A 238 -5.20 -6.88 -20.63
CA LEU A 238 -4.52 -8.16 -20.51
C LEU A 238 -5.09 -9.14 -21.54
N ASN A 239 -4.23 -9.82 -22.32
CA ASN A 239 -4.66 -10.78 -23.35
C ASN A 239 -5.72 -10.23 -24.33
N ASN A 240 -5.58 -8.97 -24.76
CA ASN A 240 -6.54 -8.21 -25.58
C ASN A 240 -7.94 -7.97 -24.96
N LYS A 241 -8.13 -8.28 -23.66
CA LYS A 241 -9.30 -7.87 -22.89
C LYS A 241 -8.92 -6.69 -21.99
N ILE A 242 -9.71 -5.62 -22.05
CA ILE A 242 -9.56 -4.52 -21.09
C ILE A 242 -10.06 -5.02 -19.74
N GLU A 243 -9.22 -4.91 -18.69
CA GLU A 243 -9.52 -5.37 -17.33
C GLU A 243 -9.66 -4.23 -16.32
N PHE A 244 -9.05 -3.07 -16.57
CA PHE A 244 -9.15 -1.90 -15.68
C PHE A 244 -9.22 -0.57 -16.44
N ALA A 245 -9.68 0.47 -15.76
CA ALA A 245 -9.63 1.87 -16.16
C ALA A 245 -9.02 2.74 -15.05
N THR A 246 -7.87 3.35 -15.29
CA THR A 246 -7.13 4.17 -14.32
C THR A 246 -7.09 5.63 -14.73
N TYR A 247 -7.58 6.51 -13.86
CA TYR A 247 -7.39 7.95 -14.00
C TYR A 247 -6.08 8.33 -13.33
N TYR A 248 -5.15 8.91 -14.08
CA TYR A 248 -3.75 9.08 -13.71
C TYR A 248 -3.30 10.54 -13.77
N ASP A 249 -2.57 11.01 -12.76
CA ASP A 249 -1.95 12.34 -12.71
C ASP A 249 -0.49 12.23 -13.19
N MET A 250 -0.21 12.60 -14.44
CA MET A 250 1.13 12.58 -15.06
C MET A 250 2.16 13.42 -14.29
N LYS A 251 1.72 14.55 -13.71
CA LYS A 251 2.58 15.50 -13.02
C LYS A 251 3.07 14.94 -11.69
N ASN A 252 2.18 14.29 -10.95
CA ASN A 252 2.48 13.66 -9.67
C ASN A 252 2.88 12.18 -9.78
N ARG A 253 2.63 11.54 -10.93
CA ARG A 253 2.81 10.11 -11.22
C ARG A 253 2.05 9.19 -10.28
N ILE A 254 0.77 9.48 -10.06
CA ILE A 254 -0.11 8.70 -9.19
C ILE A 254 -1.42 8.32 -9.91
N PRO A 255 -1.96 7.10 -9.70
CA PRO A 255 -3.35 6.83 -9.99
C PRO A 255 -4.23 7.62 -9.01
N VAL A 256 -5.12 8.44 -9.56
CA VAL A 256 -6.15 9.18 -8.82
C VAL A 256 -7.30 8.25 -8.45
N TYR A 257 -7.68 7.35 -9.37
CA TYR A 257 -8.53 6.18 -9.09
C TYR A 257 -8.30 5.08 -10.14
N SER A 258 -8.69 3.84 -9.81
CA SER A 258 -8.84 2.74 -10.78
C SER A 258 -10.23 2.12 -10.63
N ALA A 259 -10.84 1.74 -11.76
CA ALA A 259 -12.13 1.05 -11.84
C ALA A 259 -11.96 -0.27 -12.60
N TYR A 260 -12.72 -1.30 -12.21
CA TYR A 260 -12.72 -2.63 -12.83
C TYR A 260 -14.07 -3.29 -12.60
N ARG A 261 -14.42 -4.29 -13.43
CA ARG A 261 -15.68 -5.03 -13.30
C ARG A 261 -15.43 -6.31 -12.54
N PHE A 262 -16.01 -6.43 -11.34
CA PHE A 262 -16.00 -7.68 -10.60
C PHE A 262 -17.04 -8.65 -11.18
N GLU A 263 -16.60 -9.67 -11.90
CA GLU A 263 -17.46 -10.69 -12.53
C GLU A 263 -17.62 -11.97 -11.68
N GLY A 264 -17.16 -11.94 -10.43
CA GLY A 264 -17.04 -13.10 -9.55
C GLY A 264 -15.62 -13.66 -9.49
N LEU A 265 -15.44 -14.81 -8.83
CA LEU A 265 -14.15 -15.49 -8.77
C LEU A 265 -14.12 -16.67 -9.74
N GLY A 266 -13.20 -16.61 -10.70
CA GLY A 266 -12.79 -17.76 -11.51
C GLY A 266 -11.56 -18.45 -10.91
N ASN A 267 -11.31 -19.70 -11.33
CA ASN A 267 -10.01 -20.34 -11.15
C ASN A 267 -9.01 -19.72 -12.13
N CYS A 268 -8.26 -18.71 -11.67
CA CYS A 268 -7.23 -18.05 -12.45
C CYS A 268 -5.85 -18.36 -11.86
N ASP A 269 -4.94 -18.92 -12.66
CA ASP A 269 -3.55 -19.11 -12.26
C ASP A 269 -2.87 -17.74 -12.07
N VAL A 270 -2.20 -17.57 -10.93
CA VAL A 270 -1.54 -16.31 -10.58
C VAL A 270 -0.20 -16.22 -11.32
N GLN A 271 -0.08 -15.30 -12.28
CA GLN A 271 1.20 -15.01 -12.91
C GLN A 271 2.10 -14.21 -11.98
N SER A 272 3.36 -14.63 -11.86
CA SER A 272 4.39 -14.01 -11.01
C SER A 272 5.21 -12.92 -11.73
N THR A 273 4.94 -12.68 -13.01
CA THR A 273 5.68 -11.73 -13.85
C THR A 273 5.04 -10.35 -13.78
N TRP A 274 5.82 -9.35 -13.35
CA TRP A 274 5.38 -7.96 -13.30
C TRP A 274 5.53 -7.28 -14.66
N PHE A 275 4.52 -6.54 -15.08
CA PHE A 275 4.55 -5.74 -16.30
C PHE A 275 4.73 -4.25 -15.98
N ILE A 276 5.41 -3.54 -16.86
CA ILE A 276 5.56 -2.08 -16.82
C ILE A 276 4.71 -1.51 -17.96
N GLU A 277 3.92 -0.49 -17.66
CA GLU A 277 3.15 0.28 -18.65
C GLU A 277 4.15 1.01 -19.58
N PRO A 278 4.19 0.70 -20.90
CA PRO A 278 5.28 1.14 -21.77
C PRO A 278 5.07 2.54 -22.37
N GLN A 279 4.08 3.31 -21.90
CA GLN A 279 3.60 4.56 -22.51
C GLN A 279 3.68 5.74 -21.52
#